data_AF-A0A5B9W221-F1
#
_entry.id   AF-A0A5B9W221-F1
#
_cell.length_a   1.000
_cell.length_b   1.000
_cell.length_c   1.000
_cell.angle_alpha   90.00
_cell.angle_beta   90.00
_cell.angle_gamma   90.00
#
_symmetry.space_group_name_H-M   'P 1'
#
loop_
_entity.id
_entity.type
_entity.pdbx_description
1 polymer ?
#
loop_
_entity_poly.entity_id
_entity_poly.type
_entity_poly.pdbx_seq_one_letter_code
_entity_poly.pdbx_strand_id
1 'polypeptide(L)'
;MEILVLALIVLFIYAFIRLMVSFGSLWQGARFRAYRQLAARYQGRYESRGLSDPPTVSFNHQGTLVRVGLAPTIPGQTSLPRTRVVARFPKGIPFRMELAPVSRPAPAQAPKGTRLVRSGSAGFDHDYLVQANDADMARDFLNPDVREAVGNLSRLVHQGGMLVSINPERMLVQVDRNLGQSVEALARAVREALVIHDGLQQGVRRRMSEGIAIVDKPGEADPDEGPPTCKVCGEPIGEDAEAVACTKCQTPHHRDCWEYVGACSIYGCGCKFARPVTGSRR
;
A
#
# COMPACT_ATOMS: atom_id res chain seq x y z
N MET A 1 -1.17 70.25 -3.20
CA MET A 1 -2.04 69.30 -3.90
C MET A 1 -1.36 67.95 -4.14
N GLU A 2 -0.07 67.93 -4.50
CA GLU A 2 0.68 66.69 -4.79
C GLU A 2 0.68 65.67 -3.63
N ILE A 3 0.88 66.11 -2.39
CA ILE A 3 0.88 65.24 -1.21
C ILE A 3 -0.49 64.56 -1.01
N LEU A 4 -1.58 65.28 -1.29
CA LEU A 4 -2.95 64.75 -1.13
C LEU A 4 -3.26 63.71 -2.22
N VAL A 5 -2.82 63.95 -3.46
CA VAL A 5 -2.94 62.98 -4.55
C VAL A 5 -2.14 61.72 -4.25
N LEU A 6 -0.90 61.86 -3.78
CA LEU A 6 -0.07 60.72 -3.37
C LEU A 6 -0.74 59.91 -2.24
N ALA A 7 -1.27 60.58 -1.22
CA ALA A 7 -1.97 59.92 -0.11
C ALA A 7 -3.20 59.13 -0.59
N LEU A 8 -3.99 59.68 -1.53
CA LEU A 8 -5.13 58.99 -2.11
C LEU A 8 -4.71 57.76 -2.94
N ILE A 9 -3.62 57.86 -3.72
CA ILE A 9 -3.08 56.73 -4.47
C ILE A 9 -2.64 55.61 -3.53
N VAL A 10 -1.89 55.93 -2.47
CA VAL A 10 -1.45 54.94 -1.46
C VAL A 10 -2.65 54.28 -0.77
N LEU A 11 -3.66 55.06 -0.39
CA LEU A 11 -4.86 54.53 0.25
C LEU A 11 -5.68 53.63 -0.70
N PHE A 12 -5.78 54.00 -1.97
CA PHE A 12 -6.43 53.19 -3.00
C PHE A 12 -5.69 51.86 -3.22
N ILE A 13 -4.35 51.89 -3.35
CA ILE A 13 -3.52 50.68 -3.48
C ILE A 13 -3.69 49.78 -2.26
N TYR A 14 -3.66 50.35 -1.05
CA TYR A 14 -3.87 49.58 0.19
C TYR A 14 -5.27 48.94 0.24
N ALA A 15 -6.31 49.69 -0.09
CA ALA A 15 -7.68 49.18 -0.15
C ALA A 15 -7.84 48.08 -1.21
N PHE A 16 -7.22 48.24 -2.38
CA PHE A 16 -7.22 47.24 -3.45
C PHE A 16 -6.51 45.96 -3.03
N ILE A 17 -5.32 46.05 -2.41
CA ILE A 17 -4.60 44.89 -1.87
C ILE A 17 -5.44 44.19 -0.81
N ARG A 18 -6.05 44.92 0.13
CA ARG A 18 -6.94 44.36 1.16
C ARG A 18 -8.15 43.66 0.54
N LEU A 19 -8.77 44.26 -0.48
CA LEU A 19 -9.90 43.66 -1.18
C LEU A 19 -9.49 42.37 -1.91
N MET A 20 -8.35 42.38 -2.60
CA MET A 20 -7.78 41.19 -3.24
C MET A 20 -7.44 40.07 -2.25
N VAL A 21 -6.89 40.39 -1.08
CA VAL A 21 -6.62 39.41 -0.01
C VAL A 21 -7.93 38.83 0.55
N SER A 22 -8.93 39.67 0.81
CA SER A 22 -10.25 39.22 1.29
C SER A 22 -10.95 38.34 0.26
N PHE A 23 -10.95 38.73 -1.01
CA PHE A 23 -11.54 37.96 -2.10
C PHE A 23 -10.81 36.62 -2.31
N GLY A 24 -9.47 36.66 -2.24
CA GLY A 24 -8.63 35.46 -2.30
C GLY A 24 -8.92 34.49 -1.15
N SER A 25 -9.14 34.98 0.07
CA SER A 25 -9.45 34.13 1.23
C SER A 25 -10.83 33.47 1.14
N LEU A 26 -11.84 34.19 0.62
CA LEU A 26 -13.18 33.64 0.37
C LEU A 26 -13.13 32.54 -0.70
N TRP A 27 -12.38 32.77 -1.78
CA TRP A 27 -12.21 31.78 -2.85
C TRP A 27 -11.44 30.55 -2.39
N GLN A 28 -10.38 30.74 -1.60
CA GLN A 28 -9.63 29.62 -1.01
C GLN A 28 -10.46 28.85 0.02
N GLY A 29 -11.29 29.54 0.80
CA GLY A 29 -12.23 28.92 1.74
C GLY A 29 -13.25 28.01 1.04
N ALA A 30 -13.78 28.47 -0.10
CA ALA A 30 -14.69 27.68 -0.93
C ALA A 30 -14.00 26.45 -1.54
N ARG A 31 -12.76 26.61 -2.03
CA ARG A 31 -11.99 25.55 -2.71
C ARG A 31 -11.73 24.31 -1.84
N PHE A 32 -11.65 24.47 -0.51
CA PHE A 32 -11.33 23.37 0.41
C PHE A 32 -12.47 23.02 1.37
N ARG A 33 -13.71 23.46 1.08
CA ARG A 33 -14.89 23.17 1.90
C ARG A 33 -15.12 21.68 2.09
N ALA A 34 -14.92 20.87 1.04
CA ALA A 34 -15.09 19.42 1.10
C ALA A 34 -14.16 18.76 2.14
N TYR A 35 -12.89 19.15 2.19
CA TYR A 35 -11.94 18.60 3.16
C TYR A 35 -12.24 19.02 4.60
N ARG A 36 -12.66 20.27 4.83
CA ARG A 36 -13.05 20.73 6.18
C ARG A 36 -14.28 19.98 6.69
N GLN A 37 -15.29 19.80 5.83
CA GLN A 37 -16.49 19.03 6.18
C GLN A 37 -16.19 17.55 6.39
N LEU A 38 -15.27 16.98 5.60
CA LEU A 38 -14.78 15.63 5.82
C LEU A 38 -14.08 15.50 7.17
N ALA A 39 -13.20 16.44 7.52
CA ALA A 39 -12.54 16.46 8.82
C ALA A 39 -13.57 16.54 9.97
N ALA A 40 -14.57 17.41 9.87
CA ALA A 40 -15.64 17.49 10.87
C ALA A 40 -16.42 16.17 10.99
N ARG A 41 -16.78 15.55 9.86
CA ARG A 41 -17.54 14.29 9.82
C ARG A 41 -16.83 13.13 10.50
N TYR A 42 -15.51 13.02 10.31
CA TYR A 42 -14.71 11.93 10.87
C TYR A 42 -13.93 12.33 12.12
N GLN A 43 -14.27 13.47 12.74
CA GLN A 43 -13.55 14.03 13.90
C GLN A 43 -12.02 14.08 13.68
N GLY A 44 -11.63 14.39 12.45
CA GLY A 44 -10.26 14.41 11.99
C GLY A 44 -9.61 15.78 12.05
N ARG A 45 -8.32 15.81 11.72
CA ARG A 45 -7.51 17.02 11.57
C ARG A 45 -7.41 17.40 10.10
N TYR A 46 -7.78 18.63 9.78
CA TYR A 46 -7.50 19.25 8.48
C TYR A 46 -6.14 19.95 8.51
N GLU A 47 -5.29 19.69 7.51
CA GLU A 47 -3.97 20.29 7.33
C GLU A 47 -3.86 20.91 5.93
N SER A 48 -3.47 22.19 5.87
CA SER A 48 -3.08 22.90 4.65
C SER A 48 -1.77 23.66 4.91
N ARG A 49 -0.68 23.28 4.24
CA ARG A 49 0.67 23.85 4.45
C ARG A 49 0.98 24.97 3.44
N GLY A 50 0.03 25.87 3.22
CA GLY A 50 0.17 27.01 2.32
C GLY A 50 -0.54 26.83 0.97
N LEU A 51 -0.18 27.69 0.00
CA LEU A 51 -0.84 27.79 -1.31
C LEU A 51 -0.46 26.66 -2.28
N SER A 52 0.75 26.11 -2.13
CA SER A 52 1.29 25.05 -2.99
C SER A 52 0.93 23.65 -2.50
N ASP A 53 0.78 23.48 -1.18
CA ASP A 53 0.61 22.16 -0.59
C ASP A 53 -0.86 21.71 -0.69
N PRO A 54 -1.12 20.51 -1.23
CA PRO A 54 -2.48 20.03 -1.36
C PRO A 54 -3.14 19.86 0.02
N PRO A 55 -4.45 20.15 0.13
CA PRO A 55 -5.18 19.94 1.37
C PRO A 55 -5.16 18.46 1.76
N THR A 56 -5.03 18.21 3.05
CA THR A 56 -5.07 16.86 3.60
C THR A 56 -5.95 16.80 4.84
N VAL A 57 -6.61 15.67 5.03
CA VAL A 57 -7.40 15.35 6.22
C VAL A 57 -6.88 14.05 6.78
N SER A 58 -6.65 13.99 8.08
CA SER A 58 -6.25 12.77 8.77
C SER A 58 -7.21 12.45 9.92
N PHE A 59 -7.62 11.20 10.04
CA PHE A 59 -8.48 10.71 11.12
C PHE A 59 -8.14 9.25 11.44
N ASN A 60 -8.56 8.77 12.60
CA ASN A 60 -8.41 7.37 12.97
C ASN A 60 -9.66 6.58 12.55
N HIS A 61 -9.46 5.38 12.01
CA HIS A 61 -10.53 4.44 11.69
C HIS A 61 -10.08 3.02 12.07
N GLN A 62 -10.80 2.37 13.00
CA GLN A 62 -10.47 1.02 13.48
C GLN A 62 -9.01 0.86 13.97
N GLY A 63 -8.44 1.90 14.61
CA GLY A 63 -7.05 1.91 15.07
C GLY A 63 -5.99 2.19 13.99
N THR A 64 -6.41 2.42 12.75
CA THR A 64 -5.55 2.81 11.62
C THR A 64 -5.63 4.31 11.36
N LEU A 65 -4.49 4.96 11.15
CA LEU A 65 -4.46 6.36 10.70
C LEU A 65 -4.79 6.43 9.20
N VAL A 66 -5.91 7.06 8.88
CA VAL A 66 -6.36 7.33 7.50
C VAL A 66 -6.02 8.77 7.12
N ARG A 67 -5.37 8.95 5.97
CA ARG A 67 -5.04 10.26 5.38
C ARG A 67 -5.69 10.38 4.00
N VAL A 68 -6.52 11.40 3.84
CA VAL A 68 -7.21 11.75 2.60
C VAL A 68 -6.61 13.03 2.04
N GLY A 69 -6.34 13.08 0.74
CA GLY A 69 -5.74 14.26 0.13
C GLY A 69 -5.63 14.14 -1.38
N LEU A 70 -4.92 15.09 -2.00
CA LEU A 70 -4.51 14.94 -3.39
C LEU A 70 -3.19 14.18 -3.49
N ALA A 71 -3.03 13.42 -4.57
CA ALA A 71 -1.74 12.86 -4.95
C ALA A 71 -0.79 14.00 -5.33
N PRO A 72 0.51 13.88 -5.01
CA PRO A 72 1.50 14.86 -5.44
C PRO A 72 1.55 14.89 -6.97
N THR A 73 1.63 16.10 -7.53
CA THR A 73 1.89 16.32 -8.95
C THR A 73 3.38 16.17 -9.21
N ILE A 74 3.76 15.29 -10.13
CA ILE A 74 5.16 15.15 -10.56
C ILE A 74 5.43 16.27 -11.58
N PRO A 75 6.48 17.10 -11.39
CA PRO A 75 6.84 18.12 -12.38
C PRO A 75 7.01 17.51 -13.78
N GLY A 76 6.45 18.14 -14.80
CA GLY A 76 6.46 17.65 -16.18
C GLY A 76 5.35 16.67 -16.54
N GLN A 77 4.59 16.15 -15.56
CA GLN A 77 3.42 15.31 -15.84
C GLN A 77 2.14 16.16 -15.89
N THR A 78 1.46 16.18 -17.04
CA THR A 78 0.17 16.87 -17.25
C THR A 78 -1.02 16.14 -16.61
N SER A 79 -0.77 15.29 -15.61
CA SER A 79 -1.84 14.50 -14.99
C SER A 79 -2.79 15.38 -14.21
N LEU A 80 -4.08 15.16 -14.41
CA LEU A 80 -5.13 15.77 -13.58
C LEU A 80 -4.88 15.46 -12.10
N PRO A 81 -5.17 16.40 -11.18
CA PRO A 81 -5.05 16.15 -9.75
C PRO A 81 -5.93 14.96 -9.33
N ARG A 82 -5.33 14.02 -8.59
CA ARG A 82 -5.95 12.74 -8.22
C ARG A 82 -6.26 12.74 -6.73
N THR A 83 -7.45 12.29 -6.33
CA THR A 83 -7.76 12.08 -4.92
C THR A 83 -7.21 10.74 -4.46
N ARG A 84 -6.63 10.70 -3.25
CA ARG A 84 -6.14 9.48 -2.60
C ARG A 84 -6.65 9.37 -1.17
N VAL A 85 -6.95 8.14 -0.77
CA VAL A 85 -7.21 7.72 0.60
C VAL A 85 -6.13 6.71 0.98
N VAL A 86 -5.39 6.99 2.05
CA VAL A 86 -4.27 6.16 2.50
C VAL A 86 -4.53 5.73 3.93
N ALA A 87 -4.61 4.43 4.18
CA ALA A 87 -4.72 3.85 5.51
C ALA A 87 -3.38 3.19 5.88
N ARG A 88 -2.72 3.62 6.97
CA ARG A 88 -1.41 3.09 7.39
C ARG A 88 -1.52 2.03 8.48
N PHE A 89 -0.92 0.87 8.26
CA PHE A 89 -0.97 -0.24 9.21
C PHE A 89 0.15 -0.09 10.25
N PRO A 90 -0.16 0.06 11.55
CA PRO A 90 0.86 0.26 12.57
C PRO A 90 1.77 -0.95 12.77
N LYS A 91 1.24 -2.17 12.59
CA LYS A 91 1.98 -3.44 12.76
C LYS A 91 2.40 -4.07 11.43
N GLY A 92 2.06 -3.42 10.32
CA GLY A 92 2.09 -3.98 8.98
C GLY A 92 1.17 -5.19 8.76
N ILE A 93 1.05 -5.64 7.52
CA ILE A 93 0.34 -6.88 7.15
C ILE A 93 1.15 -7.69 6.11
N PRO A 94 1.14 -9.02 6.13
CA PRO A 94 1.90 -9.85 5.18
C PRO A 94 1.22 -9.97 3.81
N PHE A 95 0.59 -8.89 3.33
CA PHE A 95 -0.25 -8.91 2.13
C PHE A 95 0.16 -7.82 1.15
N ARG A 96 0.26 -8.19 -0.13
CA ARG A 96 0.49 -7.31 -1.26
C ARG A 96 -0.56 -7.60 -2.30
N MET A 97 -1.24 -6.57 -2.74
CA MET A 97 -2.25 -6.69 -3.78
C MET A 97 -2.39 -5.39 -4.56
N GLU A 98 -2.56 -5.50 -5.86
CA GLU A 98 -3.02 -4.40 -6.70
C GLU A 98 -4.29 -4.81 -7.43
N LEU A 99 -5.23 -3.88 -7.47
CA LEU A 99 -6.49 -3.99 -8.17
C LEU A 99 -6.67 -2.73 -9.00
N ALA A 100 -6.89 -2.92 -10.29
CA ALA A 100 -7.17 -1.86 -11.23
C ALA A 100 -8.21 -2.31 -12.25
N PRO A 101 -9.00 -1.38 -12.85
CA PRO A 101 -9.84 -1.72 -13.98
C PRO A 101 -8.98 -2.22 -15.16
N VAL A 102 -9.49 -3.16 -15.95
CA VAL A 102 -8.78 -3.71 -17.13
C VAL A 102 -8.44 -2.63 -18.16
N SER A 103 -9.23 -1.55 -18.22
CA SER A 103 -9.00 -0.39 -19.09
C SER A 103 -7.85 0.52 -18.63
N ARG A 104 -7.33 0.34 -17.41
CA ARG A 104 -6.16 1.08 -16.93
C ARG A 104 -4.90 0.51 -17.60
N PRO A 105 -4.02 1.35 -18.18
CA PRO A 105 -2.73 0.87 -18.69
C PRO A 105 -1.97 0.14 -17.59
N ALA A 106 -1.61 -1.12 -17.85
CA ALA A 106 -0.84 -1.91 -16.92
C ALA A 106 0.53 -1.25 -16.68
N PRO A 107 1.07 -1.29 -15.45
CA PRO A 107 2.44 -0.89 -15.21
C PRO A 107 3.38 -1.75 -16.08
N ALA A 108 4.48 -1.18 -16.53
CA ALA A 108 5.45 -1.87 -17.38
C ALA A 108 6.00 -3.16 -16.74
N GLN A 109 6.00 -3.23 -15.40
CA GLN A 109 6.34 -4.41 -14.63
C GLN A 109 5.31 -4.62 -13.53
N ALA A 110 4.80 -5.84 -13.41
CA ALA A 110 3.98 -6.24 -12.28
C ALA A 110 4.79 -6.12 -10.98
N PRO A 111 4.14 -5.79 -9.84
CA PRO A 111 4.81 -5.79 -8.55
C PRO A 111 5.49 -7.15 -8.28
N LYS A 112 6.76 -7.12 -7.89
CA LYS A 112 7.53 -8.34 -7.61
C LYS A 112 6.81 -9.22 -6.58
N GLY A 113 6.77 -10.53 -6.86
CA GLY A 113 6.15 -11.52 -5.98
C GLY A 113 4.61 -11.48 -5.97
N THR A 114 3.98 -10.89 -6.98
CA THR A 114 2.53 -10.96 -7.18
C THR A 114 2.20 -11.79 -8.42
N ARG A 115 1.04 -12.44 -8.40
CA ARG A 115 0.46 -13.21 -9.52
C ARG A 115 -0.97 -12.78 -9.76
N LEU A 116 -1.48 -13.02 -10.97
CA LEU A 116 -2.89 -12.78 -11.27
C LEU A 116 -3.79 -13.66 -10.41
N VAL A 117 -4.85 -13.07 -9.87
CA VAL A 117 -5.83 -13.75 -9.02
C VAL A 117 -7.23 -13.51 -9.57
N ARG A 118 -8.03 -14.58 -9.64
CA ARG A 118 -9.47 -14.51 -9.91
C ARG A 118 -10.22 -14.36 -8.59
N SER A 119 -11.13 -13.41 -8.51
CA SER A 119 -12.00 -13.18 -7.34
C SER A 119 -13.07 -14.25 -7.18
N GLY A 120 -13.37 -15.00 -8.26
CA GLY A 120 -14.45 -15.97 -8.30
C GLY A 120 -15.80 -15.38 -8.73
N SER A 121 -15.85 -14.08 -9.01
CA SER A 121 -17.01 -13.42 -9.62
C SER A 121 -16.71 -13.08 -11.08
N ALA A 122 -17.39 -13.74 -12.02
CA ALA A 122 -17.13 -13.57 -13.45
C ALA A 122 -17.27 -12.11 -13.92
N GLY A 123 -18.30 -11.39 -13.45
CA GLY A 123 -18.48 -9.97 -13.80
C GLY A 123 -17.36 -9.10 -13.24
N PHE A 124 -16.94 -9.35 -12.01
CA PHE A 124 -15.83 -8.60 -11.41
C PHE A 124 -14.49 -8.90 -12.11
N ASP A 125 -14.23 -10.17 -12.41
CA ASP A 125 -13.01 -10.64 -13.06
C ASP A 125 -12.92 -10.25 -14.55
N HIS A 126 -14.03 -9.78 -15.13
CA HIS A 126 -14.08 -9.17 -16.45
C HIS A 126 -13.66 -7.68 -16.39
N ASP A 127 -14.16 -6.95 -15.40
CA ASP A 127 -13.96 -5.50 -15.32
C ASP A 127 -12.66 -5.10 -14.63
N TYR A 128 -12.11 -5.97 -13.77
CA TYR A 128 -10.95 -5.69 -12.94
C TYR A 128 -9.85 -6.74 -13.08
N LEU A 129 -8.60 -6.27 -13.04
CA LEU A 129 -7.40 -7.08 -12.94
C LEU A 129 -6.89 -7.02 -11.51
N VAL A 130 -6.72 -8.19 -10.89
CA VAL A 130 -6.22 -8.34 -9.53
C VAL A 130 -4.89 -9.09 -9.56
N GLN A 131 -3.88 -8.52 -8.94
CA GLN A 131 -2.57 -9.15 -8.71
C GLN A 131 -2.32 -9.22 -7.21
N ALA A 132 -1.92 -10.37 -6.67
CA ALA A 132 -1.62 -10.52 -5.25
C ALA A 132 -0.48 -11.52 -5.00
N ASN A 133 0.18 -11.40 -3.85
CA ASN A 133 1.17 -12.39 -3.40
C ASN A 133 0.52 -13.65 -2.81
N ASP A 134 -0.70 -13.52 -2.27
CA ASP A 134 -1.50 -14.62 -1.71
C ASP A 134 -2.88 -14.61 -2.37
N ALA A 135 -3.20 -15.68 -3.10
CA ALA A 135 -4.44 -15.77 -3.87
C ALA A 135 -5.66 -16.01 -2.99
N ASP A 136 -5.50 -16.76 -1.91
CA ASP A 136 -6.62 -17.10 -1.01
C ASP A 136 -6.96 -15.88 -0.16
N MET A 137 -5.96 -15.20 0.39
CA MET A 137 -6.17 -13.95 1.11
C MET A 137 -6.80 -12.87 0.22
N ALA A 138 -6.43 -12.82 -1.06
CA ALA A 138 -7.06 -11.90 -2.02
C ALA A 138 -8.53 -12.23 -2.28
N ARG A 139 -8.92 -13.51 -2.37
CA ARG A 139 -10.33 -13.91 -2.53
C ARG A 139 -11.16 -13.60 -1.29
N ASP A 140 -10.61 -13.85 -0.10
CA ASP A 140 -11.27 -13.52 1.18
C ASP A 140 -11.48 -12.02 1.34
N PHE A 141 -10.45 -11.23 0.97
CA PHE A 141 -10.52 -9.79 0.95
C PHE A 141 -11.57 -9.29 -0.05
N LEU A 142 -11.64 -9.86 -1.26
CA LEU A 142 -12.59 -9.49 -2.31
C LEU A 142 -13.98 -10.10 -2.08
N ASN A 143 -14.49 -10.00 -0.85
CA ASN A 143 -15.86 -10.37 -0.52
C ASN A 143 -16.89 -9.45 -1.24
N PRO A 144 -18.20 -9.79 -1.22
CA PRO A 144 -19.23 -9.03 -1.94
C PRO A 144 -19.22 -7.52 -1.64
N ASP A 145 -19.08 -7.12 -0.36
CA ASP A 145 -19.11 -5.72 0.06
C ASP A 145 -17.92 -4.94 -0.49
N VAL A 146 -16.73 -5.54 -0.47
CA VAL A 146 -15.52 -4.93 -1.05
C VAL A 146 -15.66 -4.78 -2.56
N ARG A 147 -16.20 -5.78 -3.25
CA ARG A 147 -16.44 -5.70 -4.70
C ARG A 147 -17.46 -4.62 -5.05
N GLU A 148 -18.52 -4.48 -4.26
CA GLU A 148 -19.49 -3.40 -4.42
C GLU A 148 -18.84 -2.02 -4.18
N ALA A 149 -18.04 -1.87 -3.13
CA ALA A 149 -17.33 -0.62 -2.84
C ALA A 149 -16.35 -0.23 -3.97
N VAL A 150 -15.65 -1.20 -4.55
CA VAL A 150 -14.83 -1.00 -5.76
C VAL A 150 -15.71 -0.55 -6.93
N GLY A 151 -16.84 -1.20 -7.18
CA GLY A 151 -17.81 -0.75 -8.21
C GLY A 151 -18.37 0.66 -7.95
N ASN A 152 -18.57 1.04 -6.69
CA ASN A 152 -19.02 2.37 -6.30
C ASN A 152 -17.97 3.45 -6.58
N LEU A 153 -16.71 3.16 -6.28
CA LEU A 153 -15.60 4.06 -6.54
C LEU A 153 -15.34 4.22 -8.04
N SER A 154 -15.44 3.15 -8.85
CA SER A 154 -15.21 3.24 -10.29
C SER A 154 -16.25 4.12 -10.98
N ARG A 155 -17.50 4.16 -10.47
CA ARG A 155 -18.55 5.08 -10.92
C ARG A 155 -18.26 6.57 -10.63
N LEU A 156 -17.26 6.91 -9.82
CA LEU A 156 -16.89 8.30 -9.53
C LEU A 156 -15.89 8.88 -10.55
N VAL A 157 -15.31 8.03 -11.41
CA VAL A 157 -14.25 8.37 -12.36
C VAL A 157 -14.57 7.91 -13.78
N HIS A 158 -13.75 8.37 -14.73
CA HIS A 158 -13.70 7.78 -16.05
C HIS A 158 -13.21 6.32 -15.97
N GLN A 159 -13.48 5.54 -17.02
CA GLN A 159 -13.00 4.17 -17.13
C GLN A 159 -11.46 4.11 -16.97
N GLY A 160 -10.97 3.18 -16.15
CA GLY A 160 -9.54 3.05 -15.84
C GLY A 160 -9.00 4.01 -14.77
N GLY A 161 -9.78 5.02 -14.35
CA GLY A 161 -9.35 6.10 -13.46
C GLY A 161 -9.27 5.74 -11.97
N MET A 162 -9.03 4.48 -11.64
CA MET A 162 -9.01 3.97 -10.26
C MET A 162 -7.83 3.03 -10.04
N LEU A 163 -7.32 3.00 -8.81
CA LEU A 163 -6.36 2.01 -8.33
C LEU A 163 -6.59 1.72 -6.85
N VAL A 164 -6.59 0.45 -6.47
CA VAL A 164 -6.46 0.01 -5.07
C VAL A 164 -5.15 -0.76 -4.96
N SER A 165 -4.22 -0.26 -4.14
CA SER A 165 -2.90 -0.86 -3.92
C SER A 165 -2.70 -1.10 -2.43
N ILE A 166 -2.39 -2.33 -2.07
CA ILE A 166 -2.15 -2.79 -0.71
C ILE A 166 -0.71 -3.28 -0.65
N ASN A 167 0.04 -2.77 0.33
CA ASN A 167 1.36 -3.27 0.67
C ASN A 167 1.46 -3.43 2.20
N PRO A 168 2.57 -3.98 2.71
CA PRO A 168 2.66 -4.27 4.14
C PRO A 168 2.49 -3.06 5.04
N GLU A 169 2.77 -1.85 4.59
CA GLU A 169 2.72 -0.64 5.42
C GLU A 169 1.39 0.12 5.29
N ARG A 170 0.69 -0.02 4.17
CA ARG A 170 -0.50 0.79 3.87
C ARG A 170 -1.40 0.19 2.80
N MET A 171 -2.67 0.59 2.87
CA MET A 171 -3.60 0.56 1.76
C MET A 171 -3.70 1.96 1.14
N LEU A 172 -3.70 2.01 -0.19
CA LEU A 172 -3.89 3.19 -1.02
C LEU A 172 -5.10 2.96 -1.93
N VAL A 173 -6.12 3.80 -1.82
CA VAL A 173 -7.17 3.94 -2.82
C VAL A 173 -6.93 5.25 -3.56
N GLN A 174 -6.72 5.19 -4.87
CA GLN A 174 -6.50 6.35 -5.72
C GLN A 174 -7.60 6.44 -6.78
N VAL A 175 -8.06 7.67 -6.98
CA VAL A 175 -9.13 8.04 -7.89
C VAL A 175 -8.60 9.18 -8.76
N ASP A 176 -8.54 8.98 -10.07
CA ASP A 176 -7.92 9.89 -11.06
C ASP A 176 -8.82 11.11 -11.37
N ARG A 177 -9.36 11.71 -10.32
CA ARG A 177 -10.19 12.93 -10.34
C ARG A 177 -9.98 13.71 -9.04
N ASN A 178 -10.07 15.04 -9.12
CA ASN A 178 -10.09 15.89 -7.93
C ASN A 178 -11.49 15.91 -7.31
N LEU A 179 -11.75 14.96 -6.42
CA LEU A 179 -13.01 14.90 -5.67
C LEU A 179 -13.13 16.00 -4.61
N GLY A 180 -12.05 16.72 -4.29
CA GLY A 180 -12.05 17.83 -3.34
C GLY A 180 -12.96 19.01 -3.73
N GLN A 181 -13.45 19.04 -4.96
CA GLN A 181 -14.41 20.04 -5.45
C GLN A 181 -15.86 19.74 -5.05
N SER A 182 -16.18 18.51 -4.64
CA SER A 182 -17.52 18.11 -4.22
C SER A 182 -17.47 17.41 -2.87
N VAL A 183 -18.18 17.99 -1.90
CA VAL A 183 -18.33 17.42 -0.54
C VAL A 183 -18.84 15.98 -0.62
N GLU A 184 -19.89 15.78 -1.40
CA GLU A 184 -20.58 14.50 -1.50
C GLU A 184 -19.70 13.44 -2.18
N ALA A 185 -19.04 13.80 -3.30
CA ALA A 185 -18.18 12.88 -4.01
C ALA A 185 -16.96 12.48 -3.18
N LEU A 186 -16.31 13.44 -2.51
CA LEU A 186 -15.19 13.16 -1.61
C LEU A 186 -15.64 12.27 -0.45
N ALA A 187 -16.75 12.59 0.21
CA ALA A 187 -17.24 11.80 1.32
C ALA A 187 -17.67 10.38 0.90
N ARG A 188 -18.27 10.23 -0.28
CA ARG A 188 -18.60 8.93 -0.84
C ARG A 188 -17.33 8.13 -1.09
N ALA A 189 -16.34 8.69 -1.78
CA ALA A 189 -15.08 7.98 -2.03
C ALA A 189 -14.37 7.54 -0.74
N VAL A 190 -14.38 8.39 0.29
CA VAL A 190 -13.82 8.03 1.60
C VAL A 190 -14.60 6.90 2.23
N ARG A 191 -15.94 6.94 2.22
CA ARG A 191 -16.78 5.87 2.75
C ARG A 191 -16.49 4.52 2.08
N GLU A 192 -16.47 4.48 0.75
CA GLU A 192 -16.16 3.24 0.01
C GLU A 192 -14.74 2.74 0.31
N ALA A 193 -13.76 3.66 0.42
CA ALA A 193 -12.41 3.29 0.80
C ALA A 193 -12.33 2.71 2.23
N LEU A 194 -13.18 3.17 3.16
CA LEU A 194 -13.26 2.60 4.50
C LEU A 194 -13.93 1.21 4.49
N VAL A 195 -14.90 0.96 3.62
CA VAL A 195 -15.44 -0.41 3.41
C VAL A 195 -14.34 -1.36 2.93
N ILE A 196 -13.52 -0.91 1.96
CA ILE A 196 -12.36 -1.68 1.48
C ILE A 196 -11.35 -1.92 2.62
N HIS A 197 -11.05 -0.91 3.44
CA HIS A 197 -10.18 -1.06 4.60
C HIS A 197 -10.71 -2.11 5.59
N ASP A 198 -12.00 -2.07 5.89
CA ASP A 198 -12.61 -2.95 6.88
C ASP A 198 -12.67 -4.39 6.37
N GLY A 199 -12.98 -4.59 5.08
CA GLY A 199 -12.88 -5.89 4.43
C GLY A 199 -11.46 -6.46 4.45
N LEU A 200 -10.43 -5.62 4.26
CA LEU A 200 -9.03 -6.02 4.38
C LEU A 200 -8.68 -6.46 5.81
N GLN A 201 -9.05 -5.67 6.81
CA GLN A 201 -8.79 -6.02 8.21
C GLN A 201 -9.49 -7.32 8.60
N GLN A 202 -10.73 -7.53 8.15
CA GLN A 202 -11.47 -8.77 8.40
C GLN A 202 -10.83 -9.98 7.72
N GLY A 203 -10.48 -9.86 6.43
CA GLY A 203 -9.81 -10.94 5.68
C GLY A 203 -8.47 -11.33 6.29
N VAL A 204 -7.63 -10.34 6.63
CA VAL A 204 -6.35 -10.59 7.30
C VAL A 204 -6.56 -11.24 8.67
N ARG A 205 -7.48 -10.75 9.50
CA ARG A 205 -7.77 -11.35 10.81
C ARG A 205 -8.24 -12.79 10.70
N ARG A 206 -9.13 -13.08 9.74
CA ARG A 206 -9.62 -14.44 9.48
C ARG A 206 -8.46 -15.37 9.13
N ARG A 207 -7.65 -14.99 8.13
CA ARG A 207 -6.52 -15.82 7.69
C ARG A 207 -5.45 -15.99 8.76
N MET A 208 -5.20 -14.97 9.57
CA MET A 208 -4.28 -15.07 10.71
C MET A 208 -4.85 -15.95 11.83
N SER A 209 -6.18 -15.98 12.02
CA SER A 209 -6.84 -16.81 13.03
C SER A 209 -6.91 -18.29 12.63
N GLU A 210 -6.90 -18.60 11.34
CA GLU A 210 -6.77 -19.97 10.83
C GLU A 210 -5.39 -20.58 11.13
N GLY A 211 -4.47 -19.77 11.66
CA GLY A 211 -3.09 -20.12 11.84
C GLY A 211 -2.37 -20.10 10.50
N ILE A 212 -1.13 -19.62 10.50
CA ILE A 212 -0.18 -20.20 9.57
C ILE A 212 -0.15 -21.66 10.01
N ALA A 213 -0.66 -22.58 9.18
CA ALA A 213 -0.20 -23.95 9.28
C ALA A 213 1.30 -23.86 9.01
N ILE A 214 2.08 -23.56 10.05
CA ILE A 214 3.48 -23.89 10.07
C ILE A 214 3.40 -25.38 9.83
N VAL A 215 3.86 -25.79 8.67
CA VAL A 215 4.00 -27.20 8.36
C VAL A 215 5.07 -27.68 9.34
N ASP A 216 4.65 -27.93 10.58
CA ASP A 216 5.35 -28.67 11.63
C ASP A 216 5.28 -30.17 11.30
N LYS A 217 5.10 -30.53 10.02
CA LYS A 217 5.68 -31.78 9.55
C LYS A 217 7.18 -31.50 9.47
N PRO A 218 8.02 -32.06 10.37
CA PRO A 218 9.40 -32.33 10.00
C PRO A 218 9.35 -33.00 8.61
N GLY A 219 9.87 -32.28 7.61
CA GLY A 219 9.48 -32.45 6.22
C GLY A 219 9.57 -33.89 5.74
N GLU A 220 8.45 -34.41 5.22
CA GLU A 220 8.58 -35.06 3.92
C GLU A 220 8.99 -33.93 2.99
N ALA A 221 10.25 -33.95 2.55
CA ALA A 221 10.75 -33.01 1.55
C ALA A 221 9.75 -33.00 0.39
N ASP A 222 9.35 -31.81 -0.06
CA ASP A 222 8.63 -31.69 -1.31
C ASP A 222 9.50 -32.38 -2.37
N PRO A 223 9.01 -33.44 -3.07
CA PRO A 223 9.83 -34.18 -4.03
C PRO A 223 10.37 -33.30 -5.17
N ASP A 224 9.81 -32.10 -5.37
CA ASP A 224 10.31 -31.11 -6.32
C ASP A 224 11.29 -30.09 -5.69
N GLU A 225 11.40 -30.03 -4.36
CA GLU A 225 12.39 -29.20 -3.66
C GLU A 225 13.72 -29.96 -3.66
N GLY A 226 14.45 -29.80 -4.77
CA GLY A 226 15.75 -30.43 -4.99
C GLY A 226 16.75 -30.24 -3.83
N PRO A 227 17.90 -30.92 -3.88
CA PRO A 227 18.84 -31.00 -2.76
C PRO A 227 19.22 -29.63 -2.20
N PRO A 228 19.34 -29.50 -0.86
CA PRO A 228 19.63 -28.23 -0.23
C PRO A 228 20.94 -27.63 -0.75
N THR A 229 20.95 -26.34 -1.12
CA THR A 229 22.14 -25.70 -1.67
C THR A 229 23.05 -25.10 -0.60
N CYS A 230 24.34 -25.42 -0.63
CA CYS A 230 25.33 -24.81 0.26
C CYS A 230 25.49 -23.32 -0.06
N LYS A 231 25.28 -22.43 0.92
CA LYS A 231 25.42 -20.97 0.75
C LYS A 231 26.87 -20.47 0.72
N VAL A 232 27.86 -21.37 0.68
CA VAL A 232 29.28 -21.03 0.56
C VAL A 232 29.76 -21.26 -0.87
N CYS A 233 29.65 -22.50 -1.39
CA CYS A 233 30.05 -22.81 -2.76
C CYS A 233 28.94 -22.65 -3.81
N GLY A 234 27.66 -22.61 -3.40
CA GLY A 234 26.51 -22.55 -4.31
C GLY A 234 26.10 -23.88 -4.92
N GLU A 235 26.76 -24.98 -4.55
CA GLU A 235 26.45 -26.33 -5.06
C GLU A 235 25.38 -27.04 -4.20
N PRO A 236 24.57 -27.92 -4.81
CA PRO A 236 23.64 -28.77 -4.07
C PRO A 236 24.39 -29.75 -3.16
N ILE A 237 23.88 -29.92 -1.94
CA ILE A 237 24.37 -30.89 -0.96
C ILE A 237 23.65 -32.21 -1.25
N GLY A 238 24.36 -33.15 -1.89
CA GLY A 238 23.83 -34.47 -2.21
C GLY A 238 23.49 -35.30 -0.96
N GLU A 239 22.68 -36.35 -1.13
CA GLU A 239 22.23 -37.22 -0.03
C GLU A 239 23.41 -37.90 0.70
N ASP A 240 24.47 -38.25 -0.04
CA ASP A 240 25.67 -38.90 0.48
C ASP A 240 26.78 -37.91 0.89
N ALA A 241 26.57 -36.60 0.72
CA ALA A 241 27.59 -35.60 1.04
C ALA A 241 27.70 -35.42 2.56
N GLU A 242 28.93 -35.31 3.07
CA GLU A 242 29.14 -34.91 4.46
C GLU A 242 28.63 -33.49 4.68
N ALA A 243 27.51 -33.37 5.40
CA ALA A 243 26.80 -32.11 5.60
C ALA A 243 26.66 -31.77 7.08
N VAL A 244 26.73 -30.46 7.37
CA VAL A 244 26.48 -29.91 8.70
C VAL A 244 25.45 -28.79 8.63
N ALA A 245 24.66 -28.63 9.69
CA ALA A 245 23.69 -27.55 9.82
C ALA A 245 24.06 -26.63 10.99
N CYS A 246 23.98 -25.32 10.75
CA CYS A 246 24.19 -24.30 11.78
C CYS A 246 23.22 -24.51 12.95
N THR A 247 23.71 -24.59 14.20
CA THR A 247 22.82 -24.85 15.34
C THR A 247 21.86 -23.70 15.64
N LYS A 248 22.17 -22.48 15.18
CA LYS A 248 21.36 -21.27 15.41
C LYS A 248 20.26 -21.07 14.36
N CYS A 249 20.58 -21.20 13.07
CA CYS A 249 19.63 -20.91 11.97
C CYS A 249 19.29 -22.12 11.10
N GLN A 250 19.85 -23.31 11.41
CA GLN A 250 19.60 -24.57 10.70
C GLN A 250 19.95 -24.57 9.21
N THR A 251 20.68 -23.55 8.73
CA THR A 251 21.15 -23.53 7.33
C THR A 251 22.16 -24.65 7.09
N PRO A 252 21.99 -25.46 6.02
CA PRO A 252 22.89 -26.55 5.68
C PRO A 252 24.13 -26.07 4.92
N HIS A 253 25.25 -26.74 5.17
CA HIS A 253 26.55 -26.49 4.56
C HIS A 253 27.27 -27.82 4.30
N HIS A 254 28.12 -27.89 3.27
CA HIS A 254 29.13 -28.96 3.17
C HIS A 254 30.07 -28.88 4.37
N ARG A 255 30.53 -30.04 4.84
CA ARG A 255 31.50 -30.16 5.94
C ARG A 255 32.75 -29.32 5.64
N ASP A 256 33.33 -29.47 4.46
CA ASP A 256 34.53 -28.75 4.04
C ASP A 256 34.31 -27.25 3.95
N CYS A 257 33.16 -26.82 3.44
CA CYS A 257 32.79 -25.40 3.39
C CYS A 257 32.66 -24.79 4.79
N TRP A 258 32.13 -25.56 5.75
CA TRP A 258 32.03 -25.13 7.14
C TRP A 258 33.40 -25.01 7.79
N GLU A 259 34.29 -25.98 7.58
CA GLU A 259 35.66 -25.96 8.12
C GLU A 259 36.50 -24.85 7.50
N TYR A 260 36.31 -24.58 6.20
CA TYR A 260 36.97 -23.48 5.49
C TYR A 260 36.54 -22.10 6.01
N VAL A 261 35.23 -21.86 6.16
CA VAL A 261 34.72 -20.55 6.63
C VAL A 261 34.85 -20.38 8.15
N GLY A 262 34.73 -21.47 8.91
CA GLY A 262 34.77 -21.48 10.38
C GLY A 262 33.53 -20.91 11.07
N ALA A 263 32.48 -20.52 10.32
CA ALA A 263 31.22 -20.00 10.82
C ALA A 263 30.11 -20.09 9.77
N CYS A 264 28.86 -19.89 10.19
CA CYS A 264 27.70 -19.81 9.30
C CYS A 264 27.78 -18.58 8.37
N SER A 265 27.65 -18.80 7.06
CA SER A 265 27.73 -17.75 6.03
C SER A 265 26.47 -16.89 5.90
N ILE A 266 25.40 -17.19 6.62
CA ILE A 266 24.18 -16.38 6.61
C ILE A 266 24.44 -15.04 7.28
N TYR A 267 24.16 -13.96 6.56
CA TYR A 267 24.27 -12.59 7.04
C TYR A 267 23.55 -12.42 8.39
N GLY A 268 24.27 -11.95 9.40
CA GLY A 268 23.75 -11.71 10.75
C GLY A 268 23.69 -12.95 11.66
N CYS A 269 23.97 -14.17 11.16
CA CYS A 269 23.95 -15.36 12.01
C CYS A 269 25.19 -15.47 12.91
N GLY A 270 26.38 -15.58 12.29
CA GLY A 270 27.69 -15.61 12.95
C GLY A 270 27.97 -16.82 13.85
N CYS A 271 27.12 -17.85 13.83
CA CYS A 271 27.29 -19.04 14.67
C CYS A 271 28.52 -19.86 14.24
N LYS A 272 29.32 -20.30 15.21
CA LYS A 272 30.50 -21.17 15.01
C LYS A 272 30.26 -22.64 15.36
N PHE A 273 29.03 -22.98 15.72
CA PHE A 273 28.64 -24.34 16.07
C PHE A 273 27.73 -24.92 14.98
N ALA A 274 28.04 -26.13 14.54
CA ALA A 274 27.20 -26.89 13.64
C ALA A 274 26.97 -28.30 14.20
N ARG A 275 25.86 -28.90 13.79
CA ARG A 275 25.54 -30.31 14.04
C ARG A 275 25.58 -31.08 12.72
N PRO A 276 25.99 -32.36 12.71
CA PRO A 276 25.84 -33.20 11.53
C PRO A 276 24.37 -33.27 11.09
N VAL A 277 24.12 -33.24 9.79
CA VAL A 277 22.78 -33.51 9.25
C VAL A 277 22.58 -35.01 9.24
N THR A 278 21.67 -35.51 10.08
CA THR A 278 21.37 -36.95 10.19
C THR A 278 20.63 -37.42 8.94
N GLY A 279 21.31 -38.15 8.07
CA GLY A 279 20.79 -38.63 6.78
C GLY A 279 21.86 -39.26 5.89
N SER A 280 23.12 -38.81 6.01
CA SER A 280 24.27 -39.46 5.36
C SER A 280 24.57 -40.80 6.05
N ARG A 281 23.98 -41.90 5.56
CA ARG A 281 24.42 -43.23 5.99
C ARG A 281 25.87 -43.43 5.52
N ARG A 282 26.72 -43.86 6.45
CA ARG A 282 28.07 -44.36 6.12
C ARG A 282 27.99 -45.63 5.30
#